data_AF-A0ABD2NKK0-F1
#
_entry.id   AF-A0ABD2NKK0-F1
#
_cell.length_a   1.000
_cell.length_b   1.000
_cell.length_c   1.000
_cell.angle_alpha   90.00
_cell.angle_beta   90.00
_cell.angle_gamma   90.00
#
_symmetry.space_group_name_H-M   'P 1'
#
loop_
_entity.id
_entity.type
_entity.pdbx_description
1 polymer ?
#
loop_
_entity_poly.entity_id
_entity_poly.type
_entity_poly.pdbx_seq_one_letter_code
_entity_poly.pdbx_strand_id
1 'polypeptide(L)'
;MEMNRPISAYVSILCIFVILLNNTADSFRGGCQQFTMQAEQNIEIHHNVVHRVDDRYNDDYNPEDMDEDVYRSENQPVATEKPNTYIQCDNVNHIFIDHLLFDGKIKKIYFINSNISRVPTNVFMKLQHVEEIFLNHSGLSKIETGAFLGLMNLRTLDLGSNNLSEISKGLFNSLVNLTSLDLSRNIINRIEDESFHGSGFIRYLDLSYNKLSIIPEHLFEPLNQLISLNISNNF
;
A
#
# COMPACT_ATOMS: atom_id res chain seq x y z
N MET A 1 1.90 -39.75 -38.11
CA MET A 1 2.42 -40.37 -36.88
C MET A 1 3.28 -39.31 -36.21
N GLU A 2 2.68 -38.61 -35.27
CA GLU A 2 3.34 -37.63 -34.40
C GLU A 2 4.16 -38.31 -33.29
N MET A 3 4.93 -37.47 -32.59
CA MET A 3 5.60 -37.66 -31.31
C MET A 3 7.00 -38.31 -31.32
N ASN A 4 8.03 -37.47 -31.22
CA ASN A 4 8.63 -37.16 -29.90
C ASN A 4 9.78 -36.15 -30.05
N ARG A 5 9.65 -34.96 -29.45
CA ARG A 5 10.78 -34.15 -29.00
C ARG A 5 10.67 -33.96 -27.48
N PRO A 6 11.78 -33.98 -26.74
CA PRO A 6 11.76 -34.07 -25.29
C PRO A 6 11.41 -32.73 -24.62
N ILE A 7 10.66 -32.87 -23.53
CA ILE A 7 10.20 -31.85 -22.58
C ILE A 7 11.42 -31.29 -21.83
N SER A 8 11.79 -30.04 -22.08
CA SER A 8 12.77 -29.29 -21.28
C SER A 8 12.48 -27.78 -21.29
N ALA A 9 11.23 -27.40 -20.96
CA ALA A 9 10.84 -25.99 -20.81
C ALA A 9 9.64 -25.76 -19.86
N TYR A 10 9.38 -26.67 -18.91
CA TYR A 10 8.14 -26.66 -18.12
C TYR A 10 8.27 -26.31 -16.62
N VAL A 11 9.37 -25.70 -16.17
CA VAL A 11 9.54 -25.32 -14.75
C VAL A 11 9.50 -23.80 -14.50
N SER A 12 9.00 -22.99 -15.46
CA SER A 12 8.97 -21.53 -15.28
C SER A 12 7.64 -20.85 -15.64
N ILE A 13 6.58 -21.62 -15.92
CA ILE A 13 5.29 -21.08 -16.41
C ILE A 13 4.11 -21.36 -15.46
N LEU A 14 4.32 -22.10 -14.37
CA LEU A 14 3.24 -22.46 -13.44
C LEU A 14 2.80 -21.36 -12.44
N CYS A 15 3.49 -20.21 -12.37
CA CYS A 15 3.04 -19.07 -11.54
C CYS A 15 2.33 -17.94 -12.32
N ILE A 16 2.28 -18.00 -13.65
CA ILE A 16 1.68 -16.93 -14.47
C ILE A 16 0.21 -17.23 -14.82
N PHE A 17 -0.28 -18.45 -14.59
CA PHE A 17 -1.61 -18.87 -15.05
C PHE A 17 -2.77 -18.71 -14.06
N VAL A 18 -2.56 -18.17 -12.85
CA VAL A 18 -3.64 -18.04 -11.84
C VAL A 18 -4.35 -16.67 -11.87
N ILE A 19 -3.88 -15.69 -12.65
CA ILE A 19 -4.46 -14.32 -12.62
C ILE A 19 -5.50 -14.05 -13.73
N LEU A 20 -5.67 -14.92 -14.74
CA LEU A 20 -6.47 -14.58 -15.92
C LEU A 20 -7.69 -15.46 -16.23
N LEU A 21 -8.19 -16.29 -15.32
CA LEU A 21 -9.46 -16.98 -15.56
C LEU A 21 -10.37 -16.96 -14.33
N ASN A 22 -11.40 -16.13 -14.45
CA ASN A 22 -12.75 -16.34 -13.95
C ASN A 22 -12.98 -16.26 -12.43
N ASN A 23 -13.73 -15.21 -12.08
CA ASN A 23 -14.93 -15.29 -11.24
C ASN A 23 -15.58 -16.69 -11.25
N THR A 24 -15.12 -17.57 -10.37
CA THR A 24 -15.91 -18.65 -9.78
C THR A 24 -15.38 -18.90 -8.37
N ALA A 25 -16.28 -18.77 -7.41
CA ALA A 25 -16.03 -18.79 -5.98
C ALA A 25 -15.52 -20.13 -5.45
N ASP A 26 -14.93 -20.02 -4.24
CA ASP A 26 -14.63 -21.08 -3.26
C ASP A 26 -13.36 -21.92 -3.45
N SER A 27 -12.22 -21.39 -2.96
CA SER A 27 -11.31 -22.12 -2.03
C SER A 27 -10.01 -21.40 -1.61
N PHE A 28 -9.68 -20.20 -2.10
CA PHE A 28 -8.58 -19.39 -1.53
C PHE A 28 -9.13 -18.31 -0.60
N ARG A 29 -9.30 -18.63 0.70
CA ARG A 29 -9.92 -17.73 1.70
C ARG A 29 -8.97 -16.73 2.38
N GLY A 30 -7.77 -16.50 1.86
CA GLY A 30 -6.86 -15.46 2.36
C GLY A 30 -5.52 -15.44 1.61
N GLY A 31 -4.91 -14.26 1.49
CA GLY A 31 -3.64 -14.10 0.79
C GLY A 31 -3.30 -12.66 0.43
N CYS A 32 -2.04 -12.45 0.04
CA CYS A 32 -1.56 -11.18 -0.50
C CYS A 32 -1.76 -11.13 -2.01
N GLN A 33 -2.51 -10.13 -2.48
CA GLN A 33 -2.74 -9.88 -3.90
C GLN A 33 -2.03 -8.59 -4.29
N GLN A 34 -1.29 -8.66 -5.39
CA GLN A 34 -0.61 -7.53 -5.98
C GLN A 34 -1.55 -6.89 -7.01
N PHE A 35 -1.83 -5.60 -6.84
CA PHE A 35 -2.65 -4.85 -7.79
C PHE A 35 -1.74 -3.95 -8.63
N THR A 36 -1.75 -4.19 -9.94
CA THR A 36 -1.15 -3.31 -10.95
C THR A 36 -2.21 -3.09 -12.02
N MET A 37 -2.66 -1.85 -12.24
CA MET A 37 -3.58 -1.59 -13.34
C MET A 37 -2.91 -1.96 -14.67
N GLN A 38 -3.47 -2.92 -15.39
CA GLN A 38 -3.61 -2.78 -16.83
C GLN A 38 -5.00 -2.19 -17.05
N ALA A 39 -5.13 -1.22 -17.95
CA ALA A 39 -6.38 -0.55 -18.27
C ALA A 39 -7.54 -1.56 -18.38
N GLU A 40 -8.47 -1.54 -17.43
CA GLU A 40 -9.78 -2.14 -17.66
C GLU A 40 -10.48 -1.23 -18.67
N GLN A 41 -10.38 -1.59 -19.95
CA GLN A 41 -11.30 -1.09 -20.96
C GLN A 41 -12.71 -1.55 -20.54
N ASN A 42 -13.42 -0.72 -19.78
CA ASN A 42 -14.87 -0.71 -19.82
C ASN A 42 -15.28 -0.29 -21.24
N ILE A 43 -15.32 -1.26 -22.16
CA ILE A 43 -16.12 -1.13 -23.38
C ILE A 43 -17.56 -1.27 -22.92
N GLU A 44 -18.12 -0.19 -22.41
CA GLU A 44 -19.56 -0.04 -22.41
C GLU A 44 -19.97 0.17 -23.87
N ILE A 45 -20.75 -0.78 -24.37
CA ILE A 45 -21.26 -0.80 -25.73
C ILE A 45 -22.27 0.34 -25.86
N HIS A 46 -21.83 1.54 -26.20
CA HIS A 46 -22.73 2.49 -26.83
C HIS A 46 -22.82 2.14 -28.31
N HIS A 47 -23.91 1.43 -28.60
CA HIS A 47 -24.43 1.27 -29.95
C HIS A 47 -24.28 2.57 -30.74
N ASN A 48 -23.64 2.44 -31.91
CA ASN A 48 -23.76 3.37 -33.01
C ASN A 48 -25.22 3.80 -33.17
N VAL A 49 -25.48 5.10 -33.00
CA VAL A 49 -26.58 5.77 -33.68
C VAL A 49 -25.97 6.83 -34.58
N VAL A 50 -25.32 6.38 -35.65
CA VAL A 50 -25.24 7.18 -36.87
C VAL A 50 -26.64 7.11 -37.49
N HIS A 51 -27.54 8.01 -37.10
CA HIS A 51 -28.70 8.26 -37.93
C HIS A 51 -28.25 9.08 -39.14
N ARG A 52 -28.33 8.40 -40.27
CA ARG A 52 -28.20 8.85 -41.65
C ARG A 52 -28.50 10.34 -41.84
N VAL A 53 -27.53 11.02 -42.44
CA VAL A 53 -27.77 12.20 -43.27
C VAL A 53 -28.67 11.75 -44.41
N ASP A 54 -29.94 12.15 -44.38
CA ASP A 54 -30.78 12.14 -45.58
C ASP A 54 -30.67 13.52 -46.22
N ASP A 55 -29.99 13.54 -47.37
CA ASP A 55 -30.06 14.62 -48.34
C ASP A 55 -31.53 14.85 -48.74
N ARG A 56 -32.07 16.04 -48.44
CA ARG A 56 -33.06 16.78 -49.25
C ARG A 56 -33.55 18.04 -48.51
N TYR A 57 -33.27 19.21 -49.09
CA TYR A 57 -34.03 20.45 -49.02
C TYR A 57 -34.46 20.99 -47.64
N ASN A 58 -33.80 22.06 -47.17
CA ASN A 58 -34.46 23.37 -47.21
C ASN A 58 -33.45 24.52 -47.05
N ASP A 59 -33.42 25.38 -48.05
CA ASP A 59 -32.83 26.71 -48.03
C ASP A 59 -33.61 27.58 -47.03
N ASP A 60 -33.11 27.75 -45.81
CA ASP A 60 -33.55 28.80 -44.85
C ASP A 60 -32.65 28.83 -43.60
N TYR A 61 -31.33 28.62 -43.75
CA TYR A 61 -30.40 28.79 -42.63
C TYR A 61 -29.63 30.11 -42.77
N ASN A 62 -29.99 31.05 -41.90
CA ASN A 62 -29.40 32.37 -41.78
C ASN A 62 -27.97 32.27 -41.19
N PRO A 63 -26.92 32.78 -41.85
CA PRO A 63 -25.55 32.73 -41.33
C PRO A 63 -25.30 33.56 -40.06
N GLU A 64 -26.32 34.23 -39.52
CA GLU A 64 -26.23 35.10 -38.34
C GLU A 64 -26.66 34.43 -37.02
N ASP A 65 -27.14 33.18 -37.04
CA ASP A 65 -27.45 32.38 -35.83
C ASP A 65 -26.24 31.53 -35.37
N MET A 66 -25.04 32.11 -35.45
CA MET A 66 -23.81 31.52 -34.92
C MET A 66 -23.81 31.61 -33.38
N ASP A 67 -24.33 30.58 -32.70
CA ASP A 67 -24.09 30.39 -31.27
C ASP A 67 -22.56 30.34 -31.02
N GLU A 68 -22.06 31.30 -30.24
CA GLU A 68 -20.66 31.43 -29.80
C GLU A 68 -20.16 30.26 -28.90
N ASP A 69 -20.95 29.20 -28.72
CA ASP A 69 -20.64 28.08 -27.84
C ASP A 69 -19.81 26.95 -28.51
N VAL A 70 -19.37 27.11 -29.76
CA VAL A 70 -18.57 26.10 -30.49
C VAL A 70 -17.06 26.15 -30.17
N TYR A 71 -16.61 27.05 -29.28
CA TYR A 71 -15.21 27.08 -28.83
C TYR A 71 -15.07 27.19 -27.31
N ARG A 72 -15.52 26.16 -26.57
CA ARG A 72 -14.96 25.88 -25.23
C ARG A 72 -14.15 24.60 -25.24
N SER A 73 -12.89 24.83 -25.61
CA SER A 73 -11.68 24.11 -25.21
C SER A 73 -11.88 22.87 -24.34
N GLU A 74 -11.65 21.73 -24.98
CA GLU A 74 -10.85 20.62 -24.45
C GLU A 74 -9.72 21.17 -23.56
N ASN A 75 -9.92 21.12 -22.25
CA ASN A 75 -8.90 21.11 -21.20
C ASN A 75 -9.59 20.84 -19.86
N GLN A 76 -10.29 19.71 -19.77
CA GLN A 76 -10.42 19.06 -18.47
C GLN A 76 -9.03 18.56 -18.08
N PRO A 77 -8.60 18.71 -16.81
CA PRO A 77 -7.35 18.10 -16.37
C PRO A 77 -7.43 16.60 -16.67
N VAL A 78 -6.64 16.13 -17.62
CA VAL A 78 -6.35 14.71 -17.76
C VAL A 78 -5.76 14.32 -16.42
N ALA A 79 -6.55 13.63 -15.60
CA ALA A 79 -6.04 13.01 -14.40
C ALA A 79 -4.87 12.14 -14.88
N THR A 80 -3.63 12.55 -14.59
CA THR A 80 -2.49 11.68 -14.81
C THR A 80 -2.66 10.57 -13.79
N GLU A 81 -3.32 9.50 -14.22
CA GLU A 81 -3.50 8.28 -13.46
C GLU A 81 -2.11 7.82 -13.01
N LYS A 82 -1.77 8.09 -11.75
CA LYS A 82 -0.61 7.49 -11.14
C LYS A 82 -0.95 6.00 -11.03
N PRO A 83 -0.14 5.09 -11.60
CA PRO A 83 -0.41 3.67 -11.49
C PRO A 83 -0.51 3.30 -10.00
N ASN A 84 -1.66 2.75 -9.61
CA ASN A 84 -1.84 2.19 -8.29
C ASN A 84 -0.83 1.04 -8.12
N THR A 85 0.01 1.18 -7.10
CA THR A 85 1.23 0.42 -6.87
C THR A 85 1.20 -0.18 -5.47
N TYR A 86 0.21 -1.00 -5.18
CA TYR A 86 0.01 -1.52 -3.84
C TYR A 86 -0.23 -3.03 -3.80
N ILE A 87 0.12 -3.62 -2.67
CA ILE A 87 -0.25 -4.98 -2.28
C ILE A 87 -1.33 -4.87 -1.23
N GLN A 88 -2.39 -5.66 -1.36
CA GLN A 88 -3.38 -5.84 -0.32
C GLN A 88 -3.38 -7.31 0.12
N CYS A 89 -3.15 -7.52 1.40
CA CYS A 89 -3.21 -8.82 2.06
C CYS A 89 -4.50 -8.89 2.87
N ASP A 90 -5.40 -9.79 2.50
CA ASP A 90 -6.70 -9.96 3.16
C ASP A 90 -6.78 -11.33 3.84
N ASN A 91 -7.36 -11.37 5.05
CA ASN A 91 -7.51 -12.57 5.87
C ASN A 91 -6.19 -13.37 6.05
N VAL A 92 -5.05 -12.68 6.22
CA VAL A 92 -3.76 -13.35 6.46
C VAL A 92 -3.45 -13.44 7.95
N ASN A 93 -2.86 -14.56 8.35
CA ASN A 93 -2.39 -14.78 9.74
C ASN A 93 -0.86 -14.67 9.87
N HIS A 94 -0.16 -14.65 8.74
CA HIS A 94 1.28 -14.56 8.63
C HIS A 94 1.65 -13.64 7.47
N ILE A 95 2.69 -12.84 7.66
CA ILE A 95 3.27 -12.05 6.57
C ILE A 95 4.11 -12.99 5.72
N PHE A 96 3.64 -13.25 4.50
CA PHE A 96 4.36 -14.08 3.54
C PHE A 96 4.37 -13.40 2.18
N ILE A 97 5.52 -12.82 1.85
CA ILE A 97 5.70 -11.98 0.67
C ILE A 97 6.88 -12.42 -0.20
N ASP A 98 7.58 -13.50 0.16
CA ASP A 98 8.78 -13.98 -0.55
C ASP A 98 8.54 -14.35 -2.02
N HIS A 99 7.31 -14.69 -2.38
CA HIS A 99 6.92 -15.06 -3.74
C HIS A 99 6.47 -13.88 -4.61
N LEU A 100 6.35 -12.68 -4.03
CA LEU A 100 5.92 -11.51 -4.79
C LEU A 100 7.05 -11.01 -5.69
N LEU A 101 6.69 -10.69 -6.94
CA LEU A 101 7.63 -10.14 -7.91
C LEU A 101 7.84 -8.65 -7.58
N PHE A 102 9.02 -8.34 -7.05
CA PHE A 102 9.41 -6.98 -6.70
C PHE A 102 10.01 -6.27 -7.91
N ASP A 103 9.15 -5.75 -8.79
CA ASP A 103 9.55 -4.97 -9.96
C ASP A 103 9.86 -3.49 -9.64
N GLY A 104 9.96 -3.17 -8.35
CA GLY A 104 10.20 -1.83 -7.83
C GLY A 104 9.02 -0.86 -7.97
N LYS A 105 7.89 -1.33 -8.51
CA LYS A 105 6.71 -0.48 -8.66
C LYS A 105 5.93 -0.37 -7.37
N ILE A 106 5.86 -1.42 -6.55
CA ILE A 106 5.05 -1.41 -5.33
C ILE A 106 5.55 -0.39 -4.31
N LYS A 107 4.65 0.51 -3.93
CA LYS A 107 4.83 1.60 -2.97
C LYS A 107 4.09 1.39 -1.67
N LYS A 108 2.97 0.66 -1.66
CA LYS A 108 2.12 0.53 -0.47
C LYS A 108 1.78 -0.92 -0.18
N ILE A 109 1.66 -1.25 1.11
CA ILE A 109 1.19 -2.57 1.55
C ILE A 109 0.10 -2.37 2.59
N TYR A 110 -1.05 -3.01 2.36
CA TYR A 110 -2.18 -3.01 3.27
C TYR A 110 -2.39 -4.42 3.80
N PHE A 111 -2.51 -4.56 5.11
CA PHE A 111 -3.00 -5.78 5.76
C PHE A 111 -4.40 -5.51 6.30
N ILE A 112 -5.41 -6.06 5.63
CA ILE A 112 -6.81 -5.90 5.98
C ILE A 112 -7.37 -7.21 6.53
N ASN A 113 -8.29 -7.10 7.49
CA ASN A 113 -8.95 -8.24 8.15
C ASN A 113 -7.98 -9.36 8.56
N SER A 114 -6.75 -9.00 8.92
CA SER A 114 -5.66 -9.95 9.13
C SER A 114 -5.42 -10.15 10.62
N ASN A 115 -4.94 -11.34 11.00
CA ASN A 115 -4.61 -11.66 12.40
C ASN A 115 -3.13 -12.04 12.51
N ILE A 116 -2.28 -11.04 12.27
CA ILE A 116 -0.84 -11.17 12.23
C ILE A 116 -0.30 -10.95 13.64
N SER A 117 -0.10 -12.04 14.37
CA SER A 117 0.46 -11.98 15.73
C SER A 117 1.92 -11.52 15.79
N ARG A 118 2.68 -11.68 14.70
CA ARG A 118 4.12 -11.35 14.63
C ARG A 118 4.58 -10.82 13.28
N VAL A 119 5.57 -9.93 13.27
CA VAL A 119 6.37 -9.57 12.08
C VAL A 119 7.74 -10.26 12.16
N PRO A 120 8.05 -11.22 11.27
CA PRO A 120 9.31 -11.95 11.30
C PRO A 120 10.52 -11.10 10.89
N THR A 121 11.71 -11.47 11.37
CA THR A 121 12.98 -10.89 10.91
C THR A 121 13.14 -11.01 9.39
N ASN A 122 13.66 -9.96 8.74
CA ASN A 122 13.98 -9.92 7.31
C ASN A 122 12.81 -10.09 6.33
N VAL A 123 11.56 -10.15 6.80
CA VAL A 123 10.40 -10.40 5.93
C VAL A 123 10.26 -9.36 4.82
N PHE A 124 10.69 -8.11 5.07
CA PHE A 124 10.64 -7.02 4.11
C PHE A 124 11.97 -6.71 3.40
N MET A 125 12.98 -7.58 3.50
CA MET A 125 14.35 -7.27 3.06
C MET A 125 14.49 -6.86 1.59
N LYS A 126 13.61 -7.37 0.72
CA LYS A 126 13.61 -7.08 -0.73
C LYS A 126 12.74 -5.87 -1.11
N LEU A 127 12.01 -5.28 -0.17
CA LEU A 127 11.01 -4.23 -0.41
C LEU A 127 11.57 -2.81 -0.39
N GLN A 128 12.68 -2.58 -1.07
CA GLN A 128 13.40 -1.30 -0.98
C GLN A 128 12.62 -0.10 -1.50
N HIS A 129 11.63 -0.31 -2.37
CA HIS A 129 10.84 0.76 -2.99
C HIS A 129 9.55 1.08 -2.25
N VAL A 130 9.18 0.31 -1.23
CA VAL A 130 7.96 0.50 -0.45
C VAL A 130 8.08 1.76 0.41
N GLU A 131 7.03 2.56 0.38
CA GLU A 131 6.92 3.86 1.03
C GLU A 131 5.90 3.85 2.17
N GLU A 132 4.88 2.99 2.11
CA GLU A 132 3.82 2.95 3.12
C GLU A 132 3.47 1.50 3.49
N ILE A 133 3.40 1.21 4.79
CA ILE A 133 2.91 -0.07 5.32
C ILE A 133 1.83 0.21 6.36
N PHE A 134 0.66 -0.40 6.15
CA PHE A 134 -0.48 -0.36 7.05
C PHE A 134 -0.72 -1.76 7.63
N LEU A 135 -0.34 -1.95 8.89
CA LEU A 135 -0.47 -3.18 9.66
C LEU A 135 -1.25 -2.93 10.97
N ASN A 136 -2.22 -2.03 10.90
CA ASN A 136 -3.10 -1.70 12.01
C ASN A 136 -4.19 -2.77 12.20
N HIS A 137 -4.79 -2.82 13.39
CA HIS A 137 -5.92 -3.71 13.71
C HIS A 137 -5.66 -5.20 13.39
N SER A 138 -4.42 -5.67 13.55
CA SER A 138 -4.01 -7.00 13.12
C SER A 138 -3.66 -7.95 14.27
N GLY A 139 -3.93 -7.56 15.52
CA GLY A 139 -3.61 -8.37 16.71
C GLY A 139 -2.11 -8.55 16.95
N LEU A 140 -1.28 -7.70 16.36
CA LEU A 140 0.17 -7.80 16.40
C LEU A 140 0.70 -7.62 17.82
N SER A 141 1.45 -8.60 18.32
CA SER A 141 2.01 -8.58 19.68
C SER A 141 3.53 -8.61 19.71
N LYS A 142 4.17 -8.99 18.59
CA LYS A 142 5.63 -9.12 18.51
C LYS A 142 6.18 -8.64 17.17
N ILE A 143 7.19 -7.78 17.21
CA ILE A 143 8.01 -7.44 16.04
C ILE A 143 9.40 -7.98 16.31
N GLU A 144 9.90 -8.88 15.47
CA GLU A 144 11.23 -9.46 15.66
C GLU A 144 12.32 -8.46 15.28
N THR A 145 13.48 -8.57 15.92
CA THR A 145 14.64 -7.73 15.62
C THR A 145 15.00 -7.83 14.14
N GLY A 146 15.13 -6.69 13.46
CA GLY A 146 15.42 -6.64 12.03
C GLY A 146 14.23 -6.94 11.12
N ALA A 147 12.99 -6.99 11.64
CA ALA A 147 11.78 -7.13 10.83
C ALA A 147 11.69 -6.10 9.69
N PHE A 148 12.09 -4.86 9.95
CA PHE A 148 12.01 -3.74 9.01
C PHE A 148 13.30 -3.51 8.20
N LEU A 149 14.24 -4.46 8.20
CA LEU A 149 15.42 -4.36 7.35
C LEU A 149 15.01 -4.35 5.87
N GLY A 150 15.68 -3.52 5.07
CA GLY A 150 15.41 -3.35 3.64
C GLY A 150 14.41 -2.25 3.28
N LEU A 151 13.59 -1.77 4.22
CA LEU A 151 12.57 -0.73 4.01
C LEU A 151 13.15 0.70 3.98
N MET A 152 14.17 0.94 3.17
CA MET A 152 14.94 2.20 3.18
C MET A 152 14.14 3.41 2.71
N ASN A 153 13.10 3.22 1.89
CA ASN A 153 12.24 4.31 1.39
C ASN A 153 10.92 4.44 2.16
N LEU A 154 10.73 3.71 3.26
CA LEU A 154 9.50 3.76 4.02
C LEU A 154 9.32 5.15 4.67
N ARG A 155 8.18 5.77 4.41
CA ARG A 155 7.78 7.10 4.90
C ARG A 155 6.67 7.02 5.94
N THR A 156 5.78 6.04 5.81
CA THR A 156 4.63 5.83 6.71
C THR A 156 4.60 4.39 7.20
N LEU A 157 4.54 4.24 8.52
CA LEU A 157 4.33 2.96 9.18
C LEU A 157 3.17 3.10 10.17
N ASP A 158 2.08 2.39 9.89
CA ASP A 158 0.93 2.32 10.79
C ASP A 158 0.89 0.95 11.48
N LEU A 159 1.13 0.97 12.79
CA LEU A 159 1.06 -0.15 13.72
C LEU A 159 -0.02 0.07 14.78
N GLY A 160 -0.94 1.02 14.54
CA GLY A 160 -1.99 1.38 15.48
C GLY A 160 -2.98 0.24 15.76
N SER A 161 -3.65 0.30 16.90
CA SER A 161 -4.68 -0.67 17.29
C SER A 161 -4.19 -2.12 17.26
N ASN A 162 -3.02 -2.37 17.84
CA ASN A 162 -2.43 -3.70 17.99
C ASN A 162 -2.22 -4.03 19.47
N ASN A 163 -1.51 -5.12 19.76
CA ASN A 163 -1.25 -5.63 21.11
C ASN A 163 0.24 -5.51 21.50
N LEU A 164 0.97 -4.53 20.95
CA LEU A 164 2.38 -4.33 21.27
C LEU A 164 2.51 -3.84 22.72
N SER A 165 3.37 -4.49 23.50
CA SER A 165 3.62 -4.12 24.90
C SER A 165 4.92 -3.36 25.12
N GLU A 166 5.87 -3.47 24.20
CA GLU A 166 7.17 -2.81 24.30
C GLU A 166 7.69 -2.36 22.93
N ILE A 167 8.53 -1.34 22.95
CA ILE A 167 9.36 -0.93 21.81
C ILE A 167 10.81 -1.21 22.19
N SER A 168 11.44 -2.14 21.47
CA SER A 168 12.82 -2.54 21.71
C SER A 168 13.81 -1.56 21.08
N LYS A 169 15.02 -1.51 21.66
CA LYS A 169 16.13 -0.71 21.17
C LYS A 169 16.37 -0.96 19.68
N GLY A 170 16.46 0.13 18.92
CA GLY A 170 16.81 0.11 17.51
C GLY A 170 15.79 -0.53 16.56
N LEU A 171 14.55 -0.74 17.00
CA LEU A 171 13.49 -1.34 16.17
C LEU A 171 13.30 -0.61 14.84
N PHE A 172 13.48 0.72 14.84
CA PHE A 172 13.26 1.58 13.68
C PHE A 172 14.56 2.05 12.99
N ASN A 173 15.74 1.54 13.38
CA ASN A 173 17.04 2.04 12.90
C ASN A 173 17.21 1.96 11.38
N SER A 174 16.58 0.99 10.72
CA SER A 174 16.66 0.82 9.26
C SER A 174 15.71 1.74 8.49
N LEU A 175 14.76 2.38 9.17
CA LEU A 175 13.71 3.20 8.56
C LEU A 175 14.18 4.66 8.44
N VAL A 176 15.30 4.86 7.74
CA VAL A 176 16.02 6.15 7.68
C VAL A 176 15.23 7.30 7.06
N ASN A 177 14.16 7.00 6.31
CA ASN A 177 13.28 7.98 5.67
C ASN A 177 11.88 8.05 6.30
N LEU A 178 11.68 7.42 7.47
CA LEU A 178 10.37 7.39 8.13
C LEU A 178 9.96 8.78 8.59
N THR A 179 8.75 9.19 8.21
CA THR A 179 8.19 10.51 8.53
C THR A 179 6.96 10.43 9.43
N SER A 180 6.18 9.36 9.34
CA SER A 180 4.96 9.15 10.11
C SER A 180 4.97 7.76 10.73
N LEU A 181 4.82 7.71 12.05
CA LEU A 181 4.76 6.48 12.83
C LEU A 181 3.56 6.52 13.75
N ASP A 182 2.60 5.62 13.51
CA ASP A 182 1.45 5.41 14.39
C ASP A 182 1.65 4.13 15.22
N LEU A 183 1.73 4.30 16.53
CA LEU A 183 1.79 3.25 17.56
C LEU A 183 0.63 3.39 18.55
N SER A 184 -0.39 4.17 18.20
CA SER A 184 -1.53 4.46 19.06
C SER A 184 -2.34 3.21 19.34
N ARG A 185 -3.12 3.22 20.43
CA ARG A 185 -4.06 2.14 20.78
C ARG A 185 -3.38 0.76 20.86
N ASN A 186 -2.15 0.73 21.39
CA ASN A 186 -1.47 -0.50 21.76
C ASN A 186 -1.52 -0.68 23.29
N ILE A 187 -0.72 -1.60 23.83
CA ILE A 187 -0.58 -1.82 25.27
C ILE A 187 0.85 -1.48 25.74
N ILE A 188 1.52 -0.56 25.05
CA ILE A 188 2.93 -0.24 25.25
C ILE A 188 3.10 0.36 26.64
N ASN A 189 3.88 -0.29 27.48
CA ASN A 189 4.21 0.16 28.84
C ASN A 189 5.71 0.43 29.03
N ARG A 190 6.53 0.05 28.04
CA ARG A 190 7.99 0.18 28.08
C ARG A 190 8.51 0.56 26.70
N ILE A 191 9.34 1.59 26.67
CA ILE A 191 10.13 1.97 25.49
C ILE A 191 11.59 1.93 25.95
N GLU A 192 12.40 1.12 25.29
CA GLU A 192 13.81 1.00 25.64
C GLU A 192 14.60 2.25 25.23
N ASP A 193 15.71 2.52 25.91
CA ASP A 193 16.61 3.59 25.53
C ASP A 193 17.10 3.40 24.09
N GLU A 194 17.30 4.51 23.38
CA GLU A 194 17.74 4.53 21.98
C GLU A 194 16.77 3.85 20.98
N SER A 195 15.51 3.59 21.37
CA SER A 195 14.48 3.02 20.46
C SER A 195 14.21 3.87 19.21
N PHE A 196 14.39 5.19 19.32
CA PHE A 196 14.24 6.16 18.23
C PHE A 196 15.58 6.68 17.66
N HIS A 197 16.71 6.04 18.03
CA HIS A 197 18.00 6.43 17.47
C HIS A 197 18.00 6.26 15.94
N GLY A 198 18.55 7.23 15.21
CA GLY A 198 18.53 7.20 13.74
C GLY A 198 17.17 7.54 13.09
N SER A 199 16.10 7.74 13.86
CA SER A 199 14.77 8.11 13.35
C SER A 199 14.56 9.63 13.21
N GLY A 200 15.62 10.38 12.86
CA GLY A 200 15.61 11.84 12.88
C GLY A 200 14.69 12.54 11.87
N PHE A 201 14.12 11.79 10.92
CA PHE A 201 13.16 12.29 9.93
C PHE A 201 11.69 12.14 10.34
N ILE A 202 11.41 11.49 11.49
CA ILE A 202 10.03 11.39 11.99
C ILE A 202 9.50 12.80 12.28
N ARG A 203 8.35 13.10 11.69
CA ARG A 203 7.59 14.35 11.85
C ARG A 203 6.34 14.15 12.69
N TYR A 204 5.73 12.97 12.60
CA TYR A 204 4.49 12.64 13.29
C TYR A 204 4.67 11.33 14.04
N LEU A 205 4.56 11.39 15.37
CA LEU A 205 4.62 10.23 16.24
C LEU A 205 3.37 10.19 17.11
N ASP A 206 2.57 9.14 16.95
CA ASP A 206 1.42 8.88 17.81
C ASP A 206 1.67 7.67 18.73
N LEU A 207 1.71 7.94 20.03
CA LEU A 207 1.83 6.97 21.13
C LEU A 207 0.60 7.04 22.04
N SER A 208 -0.50 7.66 21.59
CA SER A 208 -1.70 7.84 22.40
C SER A 208 -2.42 6.52 22.67
N TYR A 209 -3.23 6.48 23.72
CA TYR A 209 -3.98 5.28 24.11
C TYR A 209 -3.06 4.05 24.33
N ASN A 210 -1.95 4.26 25.03
CA ASN A 210 -1.03 3.21 25.48
C ASN A 210 -1.02 3.13 27.02
N LYS A 211 0.00 2.50 27.60
CA LYS A 211 0.15 2.29 29.06
C LYS A 211 1.47 2.89 29.58
N LEU A 212 1.95 3.97 28.95
CA LEU A 212 3.21 4.61 29.31
C LEU A 212 3.03 5.43 30.60
N SER A 213 3.68 5.01 31.68
CA SER A 213 3.71 5.75 32.94
C SER A 213 5.00 6.56 33.14
N ILE A 214 6.07 6.18 32.45
CA ILE A 214 7.39 6.82 32.52
C ILE A 214 7.91 7.04 31.11
N ILE A 215 8.34 8.25 30.83
CA ILE A 215 9.02 8.63 29.59
C ILE A 215 10.46 8.96 29.96
N PRO A 216 11.47 8.25 29.42
CA PRO A 216 12.87 8.59 29.62
C PRO A 216 13.17 10.01 29.10
N GLU A 217 13.98 10.77 29.86
CA GLU A 217 14.28 12.19 29.60
C GLU A 217 14.77 12.44 28.16
N HIS A 218 15.61 11.54 27.64
CA HIS A 218 16.26 11.69 26.34
C HIS A 218 15.59 10.84 25.23
N LEU A 219 14.42 10.26 25.48
CA LEU A 219 13.79 9.32 24.54
C LEU A 219 13.55 9.92 23.15
N PHE A 220 13.15 11.19 23.12
CA PHE A 220 12.76 11.88 21.87
C PHE A 220 13.83 12.83 21.32
N GLU A 221 14.98 12.97 21.99
CA GLU A 221 16.08 13.84 21.50
C GLU A 221 16.54 13.53 20.06
N PRO A 222 16.58 12.27 19.60
CA PRO A 222 16.97 11.98 18.22
C PRO A 222 15.98 12.51 17.16
N LEU A 223 14.73 12.83 17.52
CA LEU A 223 13.64 13.17 16.61
C LEU A 223 13.69 14.65 16.17
N ASN A 224 14.78 15.05 15.52
CA ASN A 224 15.07 16.45 15.19
C ASN A 224 14.08 17.13 14.23
N GLN A 225 13.23 16.38 13.53
CA GLN A 225 12.20 16.90 12.63
C GLN A 225 10.78 16.75 13.17
N LEU A 226 10.61 16.42 14.46
CA LEU A 226 9.29 16.17 15.05
C LEU A 226 8.43 17.44 15.01
N ILE A 227 7.25 17.33 14.39
CA ILE A 227 6.23 18.38 14.29
C ILE A 227 5.09 18.11 15.26
N SER A 228 4.70 16.84 15.42
CA SER A 228 3.61 16.44 16.30
C SER A 228 3.98 15.19 17.08
N LEU A 229 3.80 15.27 18.40
CA LEU A 229 3.92 14.16 19.33
C LEU A 229 2.60 14.03 20.09
N ASN A 230 1.93 12.89 19.94
CA ASN A 230 0.72 12.60 20.70
C ASN A 230 1.00 11.50 21.73
N ILE A 231 0.96 11.87 23.01
CA ILE A 231 1.10 10.94 24.16
C ILE A 231 -0.15 10.94 25.03
N SER A 232 -1.27 11.47 24.52
CA SER A 232 -2.53 11.55 25.27
C SER A 232 -3.07 10.16 25.65
N ASN A 233 -3.87 10.08 26.71
CA ASN A 233 -4.52 8.83 27.13
C ASN A 233 -3.53 7.69 27.42
N ASN A 234 -2.40 8.04 28.03
CA ASN A 234 -1.53 7.10 28.73
C ASN A 234 -1.87 7.08 30.23
N PHE A 235 -1.41 6.05 30.95
CA PHE A 235 -1.86 5.70 32.31
C PHE A 235 -1.02 6.35 33.41
#